data_AF-A0A246JUL1-F1
#
_entry.id   AF-A0A246JUL1-F1
#
_cell.length_a   1.000
_cell.length_b   1.000
_cell.length_c   1.000
_cell.angle_alpha   90.00
_cell.angle_beta   90.00
_cell.angle_gamma   90.00
#
_symmetry.space_group_name_H-M   'P 1'
#
loop_
_entity.id
_entity.type
_entity.pdbx_description
1 polymer ?
#
loop_
_entity_poly.entity_id
_entity_poly.type
_entity_poly.pdbx_seq_one_letter_code
_entity_poly.pdbx_strand_id
1 'polypeptide(L)'
;MSHNGADTASKAASEKRQPRQSRLVKAAFGCERFGRFDITIRNVSETGVGGQAPHALLIGERVTVYLPGHAPMMGTVRWVVDRRFGVETDVKIEPGRLRTASGEQLVAADSSLEFQLFNPPKATTWRPGLTIATNVPGHFGRKR
;
A
#
# COMPACT_ATOMS: atom_id res chain seq x y z
N MET A 1 -37.05 -46.99 1.33
CA MET A 1 -36.29 -46.06 2.18
C MET A 1 -34.82 -46.28 1.94
N SER A 2 -34.21 -45.56 0.99
CA SER A 2 -32.73 -45.46 0.89
C SER A 2 -32.41 -44.08 0.33
N HIS A 3 -31.85 -43.22 1.17
CA HIS A 3 -31.41 -41.87 0.84
C HIS A 3 -30.08 -41.94 0.07
N ASN A 4 -30.08 -41.53 -1.19
CA ASN A 4 -28.86 -41.15 -1.90
C ASN A 4 -28.80 -39.62 -1.99
N GLY A 5 -28.12 -39.01 -1.02
CA GLY A 5 -27.83 -37.58 -0.98
C GLY A 5 -26.38 -37.37 -0.58
N ALA A 6 -25.45 -37.65 -1.49
CA ALA A 6 -24.02 -37.52 -1.21
C ALA A 6 -23.16 -37.05 -2.41
N ASP A 7 -23.75 -36.42 -3.44
CA ASP A 7 -22.99 -36.04 -4.65
C ASP A 7 -22.91 -34.53 -4.92
N THR A 8 -23.39 -33.66 -4.03
CA THR A 8 -23.47 -32.21 -4.32
C THR A 8 -22.36 -31.35 -3.69
N ALA A 9 -21.37 -31.93 -2.99
CA ALA A 9 -20.34 -31.15 -2.29
C ALA A 9 -19.05 -30.91 -3.09
N SER A 10 -18.82 -31.63 -4.19
CA SER A 10 -17.51 -31.61 -4.90
C SER A 10 -17.53 -30.94 -6.28
N LYS A 11 -18.64 -30.29 -6.66
CA LYS A 11 -18.80 -29.64 -7.97
C LYS A 11 -18.76 -28.10 -7.92
N ALA A 12 -18.04 -27.53 -6.95
CA ALA A 12 -17.55 -26.13 -7.03
C ALA A 12 -16.11 -26.12 -7.60
N ALA A 13 -15.89 -26.92 -8.64
CA ALA A 13 -14.61 -27.12 -9.27
C ALA A 13 -14.15 -25.84 -9.97
N SER A 14 -13.12 -25.22 -9.40
CA SER A 14 -12.09 -24.45 -10.10
C SER A 14 -12.60 -23.37 -11.06
N GLU A 15 -13.32 -22.38 -10.54
CA GLU A 15 -13.26 -21.07 -11.18
C GLU A 15 -11.80 -20.61 -11.08
N LYS A 16 -11.08 -20.62 -12.23
CA LYS A 16 -9.65 -20.34 -12.31
C LYS A 16 -9.39 -19.04 -11.56
N ARG A 17 -8.70 -19.15 -10.41
CA ARG A 17 -8.31 -17.98 -9.62
C ARG A 17 -7.60 -17.01 -10.56
N GLN A 18 -8.12 -15.79 -10.65
CA GLN A 18 -7.55 -14.76 -11.51
C GLN A 18 -6.06 -14.56 -11.17
N PRO A 19 -5.22 -14.23 -12.17
CA PRO A 19 -3.82 -13.97 -11.93
C PRO A 19 -3.65 -12.84 -10.90
N ARG A 20 -2.82 -13.09 -9.87
CA ARG A 20 -2.50 -12.12 -8.82
C ARG A 20 -1.09 -11.61 -9.01
N GLN A 21 -0.92 -10.29 -8.98
CA GLN A 21 0.38 -9.65 -8.94
C GLN A 21 0.79 -9.44 -7.47
N SER A 22 1.98 -9.93 -7.10
CA SER A 22 2.60 -9.60 -5.82
C SER A 22 3.07 -8.15 -5.86
N ARG A 23 2.56 -7.31 -4.97
CA ARG A 23 2.92 -5.88 -4.84
C ARG A 23 2.80 -5.43 -3.40
N LEU A 24 3.76 -4.63 -2.94
CA LEU A 24 3.68 -3.95 -1.65
C LEU A 24 3.16 -2.53 -1.86
N VAL A 25 1.91 -2.27 -1.46
CA VAL A 25 1.25 -0.97 -1.66
C VAL A 25 0.64 -0.49 -0.34
N LYS A 26 0.92 0.77 0.03
CA LYS A 26 0.20 1.46 1.11
C LYS A 26 -1.16 1.93 0.59
N ALA A 27 -2.21 1.62 1.31
CA ALA A 27 -3.58 1.98 0.99
C ALA A 27 -4.34 2.27 2.30
N ALA A 28 -5.62 2.62 2.20
CA ALA A 28 -6.48 2.76 3.37
C ALA A 28 -7.81 2.03 3.16
N PHE A 29 -8.39 1.57 4.28
CA PHE A 29 -9.79 1.17 4.34
C PHE A 29 -10.60 2.20 5.13
N GLY A 30 -11.87 2.32 4.77
CA GLY A 30 -12.90 2.93 5.60
C GLY A 30 -13.94 1.89 5.98
N CYS A 31 -14.25 1.73 7.26
CA CYS A 31 -15.39 0.95 7.72
C CYS A 31 -16.09 1.65 8.88
N GLU A 32 -17.32 1.24 9.17
CA GLU A 32 -18.15 1.85 10.21
C GLU A 32 -17.50 1.74 11.61
N ARG A 33 -16.84 0.60 11.89
CA ARG A 33 -16.32 0.27 13.22
C ARG A 33 -15.06 1.04 13.59
N PHE A 34 -14.19 1.29 12.63
CA PHE A 34 -12.85 1.84 12.88
C PHE A 34 -12.60 3.15 12.11
N GLY A 35 -13.61 3.67 11.42
CA GLY A 35 -13.45 4.80 10.52
C GLY A 35 -12.45 4.48 9.41
N ARG A 36 -11.59 5.45 9.09
CA ARG A 36 -10.54 5.29 8.08
C ARG A 36 -9.22 4.89 8.75
N PHE A 37 -8.55 3.87 8.22
CA PHE A 37 -7.25 3.42 8.71
C PHE A 37 -6.36 2.87 7.59
N ASP A 38 -5.06 2.96 7.79
CA ASP A 38 -4.08 2.52 6.80
C ASP A 38 -3.92 0.98 6.79
N ILE A 39 -3.67 0.44 5.60
CA ILE A 39 -3.45 -0.98 5.36
C ILE A 39 -2.23 -1.19 4.46
N THR A 40 -1.70 -2.41 4.48
CA THR A 40 -0.65 -2.85 3.56
C THR A 40 -1.19 -3.93 2.64
N ILE A 41 -1.21 -3.66 1.34
CA ILE A 41 -1.58 -4.63 0.32
C ILE A 41 -0.34 -5.42 -0.10
N ARG A 42 -0.50 -6.73 -0.26
CA ARG A 42 0.54 -7.67 -0.70
C ARG A 42 0.23 -8.30 -2.06
N ASN A 43 -1.04 -8.55 -2.34
CA ASN A 43 -1.50 -9.21 -3.56
C ASN A 43 -2.65 -8.44 -4.16
N VAL A 44 -2.66 -8.26 -5.48
CA VAL A 44 -3.76 -7.61 -6.21
C VAL A 44 -4.13 -8.43 -7.44
N SER A 45 -5.43 -8.58 -7.68
CA SER A 45 -6.03 -9.05 -8.93
C SER A 45 -7.02 -8.00 -9.46
N GLU A 46 -7.59 -8.22 -10.64
CA GLU A 46 -8.61 -7.34 -11.20
C GLU A 46 -9.85 -7.22 -10.31
N THR A 47 -10.18 -8.26 -9.54
CA THR A 47 -11.40 -8.29 -8.70
C THR A 47 -11.15 -8.14 -7.20
N GLY A 48 -9.91 -7.90 -6.77
CA GLY A 48 -9.67 -7.82 -5.33
C GLY A 48 -8.25 -7.65 -4.87
N VAL A 49 -8.12 -7.49 -3.55
CA VAL A 49 -6.86 -7.20 -2.86
C VAL A 49 -6.70 -8.11 -1.65
N GLY A 50 -5.47 -8.53 -1.40
CA GLY A 50 -5.08 -9.26 -0.20
C GLY A 50 -3.94 -8.55 0.51
N GLY A 51 -4.03 -8.46 1.83
CA GLY A 51 -3.13 -7.63 2.60
C GLY A 51 -3.17 -7.89 4.10
N GLN A 52 -2.70 -6.90 4.84
CA GLN A 52 -2.66 -6.87 6.30
C GLN A 52 -3.17 -5.51 6.80
N ALA A 53 -3.99 -5.55 7.85
CA ALA A 53 -4.58 -4.39 8.51
C ALA A 53 -4.12 -4.30 9.98
N PRO A 54 -4.18 -3.12 10.62
CA PRO A 54 -3.91 -2.97 12.06
C PRO A 54 -4.97 -3.67 12.92
N HIS A 55 -6.23 -3.72 12.45
CA HIS A 55 -7.37 -4.32 13.13
C HIS A 55 -7.85 -5.58 12.41
N ALA A 56 -8.47 -6.50 13.16
CA ALA A 56 -9.15 -7.66 12.58
C ALA A 56 -10.50 -7.23 11.97
N LEU A 57 -10.64 -7.47 10.66
CA LEU A 57 -11.88 -7.25 9.92
C LEU A 57 -12.85 -8.42 10.15
N LEU A 58 -14.13 -8.22 9.85
CA LEU A 58 -15.13 -9.29 9.86
C LEU A 58 -15.38 -9.81 8.44
N ILE A 59 -15.56 -11.12 8.30
CA ILE A 59 -15.97 -11.71 7.02
C ILE A 59 -17.37 -11.18 6.67
N GLY A 60 -17.56 -10.76 5.42
CA GLY A 60 -18.79 -10.12 4.95
C GLY A 60 -18.86 -8.61 5.21
N GLU A 61 -17.91 -8.03 5.94
CA GLU A 61 -17.87 -6.60 6.21
C GLU A 61 -17.71 -5.79 4.92
N ARG A 62 -18.52 -4.73 4.80
CA ARG A 62 -18.45 -3.77 3.69
C ARG A 62 -17.47 -2.68 4.04
N VAL A 63 -16.48 -2.49 3.17
CA VAL A 63 -15.39 -1.53 3.39
C VAL A 63 -15.23 -0.64 2.16
N THR A 64 -14.86 0.61 2.38
CA THR A 64 -14.38 1.50 1.33
C THR A 64 -12.88 1.29 1.14
N VAL A 65 -12.49 0.95 -0.08
CA VAL A 65 -11.11 0.70 -0.49
C VAL A 65 -10.55 1.97 -1.14
N TYR A 66 -9.52 2.54 -0.53
CA TYR A 66 -8.78 3.69 -1.06
C TYR A 66 -7.44 3.22 -1.61
N LEU A 67 -7.37 2.98 -2.92
CA LEU A 67 -6.15 2.54 -3.61
C LEU A 67 -5.47 3.71 -4.34
N PRO A 68 -4.13 3.74 -4.40
CA PRO A 68 -3.41 4.73 -5.20
C PRO A 68 -3.82 4.67 -6.67
N GLY A 69 -4.02 5.83 -7.31
CA GLY A 69 -4.44 5.91 -8.71
C GLY A 69 -5.83 5.37 -9.01
N HIS A 70 -6.68 5.11 -8.02
CA HIS A 70 -8.07 4.68 -8.21
C HIS A 70 -9.04 5.56 -7.41
N ALA A 71 -10.25 5.74 -7.94
CA ALA A 71 -11.33 6.30 -7.15
C ALA A 71 -11.66 5.36 -5.96
N PRO A 72 -12.12 5.90 -4.82
CA PRO A 72 -12.62 5.07 -3.73
C PRO A 72 -13.71 4.13 -4.23
N MET A 73 -13.64 2.85 -3.84
CA MET A 73 -14.60 1.84 -4.27
C MET A 73 -15.04 0.97 -3.10
N MET A 74 -16.25 0.41 -3.20
CA MET A 74 -16.70 -0.56 -2.21
C MET A 74 -16.03 -1.92 -2.42
N GLY A 75 -15.88 -2.66 -1.33
CA GLY A 75 -15.52 -4.06 -1.35
C GLY A 75 -16.11 -4.83 -0.17
N THR A 76 -16.10 -6.15 -0.31
CA THR A 76 -16.56 -7.10 0.71
C THR A 76 -15.39 -7.94 1.19
N VAL A 77 -15.20 -8.01 2.50
CA VAL A 77 -14.20 -8.91 3.11
C VAL A 77 -14.62 -10.36 2.90
N ARG A 78 -13.81 -11.14 2.17
CA ARG A 78 -14.10 -12.54 1.83
C ARG A 78 -13.42 -13.56 2.74
N TRP A 79 -12.29 -13.19 3.33
CA TRP A 79 -11.60 -14.04 4.30
C TRP A 79 -10.74 -13.18 5.22
N VAL A 80 -10.54 -13.67 6.45
CA VAL A 80 -9.67 -13.07 7.46
C VAL A 80 -8.90 -14.18 8.17
N VAL A 81 -7.60 -13.98 8.35
CA VAL A 81 -6.73 -14.83 9.19
C VAL A 81 -5.87 -13.89 10.03
N ASP A 82 -6.12 -13.86 11.34
CA ASP A 82 -5.57 -12.87 12.26
C ASP A 82 -5.83 -11.43 11.79
N ARG A 83 -4.78 -10.77 11.29
CA ARG A 83 -4.79 -9.41 10.74
C ARG A 83 -4.63 -9.37 9.22
N ARG A 84 -4.58 -10.55 8.58
CA ARG A 84 -4.55 -10.69 7.13
C ARG A 84 -5.96 -10.81 6.60
N PHE A 85 -6.19 -10.27 5.42
CA PHE A 85 -7.51 -10.26 4.82
C PHE A 85 -7.42 -10.47 3.31
N GLY A 86 -8.55 -10.84 2.72
CA GLY A 86 -8.83 -10.62 1.31
C GLY A 86 -10.17 -9.95 1.12
N VAL A 87 -10.18 -8.93 0.29
CA VAL A 87 -11.37 -8.15 -0.08
C VAL A 87 -11.60 -8.35 -1.57
N GLU A 88 -12.84 -8.64 -1.92
CA GLU A 88 -13.34 -8.55 -3.29
C GLU A 88 -13.88 -7.14 -3.51
N THR A 89 -13.50 -6.49 -4.61
CA THR A 89 -13.95 -5.14 -4.95
C THR A 89 -15.13 -5.19 -5.91
N ASP A 90 -16.09 -4.28 -5.72
CA ASP A 90 -17.26 -4.18 -6.59
C ASP A 90 -16.91 -3.65 -7.99
N VAL A 91 -15.79 -2.92 -8.08
CA VAL A 91 -15.26 -2.35 -9.31
C VAL A 91 -13.93 -3.04 -9.63
N LYS A 92 -13.65 -3.19 -10.93
CA LYS A 92 -12.37 -3.73 -11.39
C LYS A 92 -11.22 -2.81 -11.00
N ILE A 93 -10.15 -3.43 -10.51
CA ILE A 93 -8.87 -2.80 -10.24
C ILE A 93 -8.01 -2.95 -11.49
N GLU A 94 -7.33 -1.89 -11.89
CA GLU A 94 -6.32 -1.94 -12.94
C GLU A 94 -4.94 -2.03 -12.27
N PRO A 95 -4.34 -3.23 -12.10
CA PRO A 95 -3.12 -3.38 -11.31
C PRO A 95 -1.98 -2.52 -11.88
N GLY A 96 -1.94 -2.30 -13.19
CA GLY A 96 -0.98 -1.40 -13.85
C GLY A 96 -0.99 0.04 -13.32
N ARG A 97 -2.13 0.53 -12.81
CA ARG A 97 -2.29 1.88 -12.28
C ARG A 97 -1.80 2.04 -10.83
N LEU A 98 -1.61 0.93 -10.11
CA LEU A 98 -1.04 0.92 -8.76
C LEU A 98 0.47 1.25 -8.82
N ARG A 99 0.82 2.48 -9.19
CA ARG A 99 2.22 2.93 -9.19
C ARG A 99 2.68 3.11 -7.75
N THR A 100 3.89 2.60 -7.47
CA THR A 100 4.64 2.87 -6.23
C THR A 100 4.62 4.38 -6.00
N ALA A 101 4.10 4.80 -4.85
CA ALA A 101 3.76 6.18 -4.49
C ALA A 101 4.93 7.18 -4.67
N SER A 102 5.21 7.58 -5.89
CA SER A 102 6.26 8.54 -6.23
C SER A 102 5.69 9.91 -6.58
N GLY A 103 4.42 10.19 -6.29
CA GLY A 103 3.85 11.51 -6.61
C GLY A 103 2.39 11.77 -6.27
N GLU A 104 1.59 10.76 -5.91
CA GLU A 104 0.23 10.99 -5.40
C GLU A 104 0.27 10.96 -3.87
N GLN A 105 0.02 12.10 -3.23
CA GLN A 105 0.04 12.24 -1.79
C GLN A 105 -1.09 11.41 -1.18
N LEU A 106 -0.76 10.17 -0.79
CA LEU A 106 -1.64 9.37 0.04
C LEU A 106 -1.79 10.11 1.37
N VAL A 107 -2.95 10.73 1.54
CA VAL A 107 -3.37 11.29 2.83
C VAL A 107 -3.59 10.09 3.75
N ALA A 108 -2.57 9.78 4.54
CA ALA A 108 -2.64 8.76 5.57
C ALA A 108 -3.82 9.09 6.49
N ALA A 109 -4.49 8.07 7.02
CA ALA A 109 -5.62 8.27 7.91
C ALA A 109 -5.28 9.15 9.13
N ASP A 110 -4.00 9.18 9.52
CA ASP A 110 -3.41 9.92 10.63
C ASP A 110 -2.64 11.20 10.20
N SER A 111 -2.82 11.67 8.96
CA SER A 111 -2.07 12.80 8.38
C SER A 111 -2.26 14.17 9.07
N SER A 112 -2.95 14.23 10.21
CA SER A 112 -3.03 15.42 11.06
C SER A 112 -1.75 15.69 11.87
N LEU A 113 -0.71 14.85 11.79
CA LEU A 113 0.58 15.13 12.41
C LEU A 113 1.38 16.13 11.56
N GLU A 114 1.31 17.41 11.93
CA GLU A 114 2.14 18.49 11.40
C GLU A 114 3.61 18.24 11.79
N PHE A 115 4.39 17.63 10.91
CA PHE A 115 5.84 17.55 11.09
C PHE A 115 6.48 18.83 10.56
N GLN A 116 7.00 19.66 11.45
CA GLN A 116 7.82 20.79 11.06
C GLN A 116 9.22 20.28 10.71
N LEU A 117 9.58 20.30 9.43
CA LEU A 117 10.95 20.04 8.97
C LEU A 117 11.86 21.15 9.51
N PHE A 118 12.60 20.88 10.59
CA PHE A 118 13.67 21.76 11.03
C PHE A 118 14.90 21.52 10.16
N ASN A 119 15.43 22.57 9.55
CA ASN A 119 16.74 22.49 8.92
C ASN A 119 17.76 22.05 9.98
N PRO A 120 18.63 21.07 9.70
CA PRO A 120 19.69 20.72 10.63
C PRO A 120 20.49 21.99 10.94
N PRO A 121 20.80 22.26 12.21
CA PRO A 121 21.60 23.43 12.56
C PRO A 121 22.93 23.33 11.80
N LYS A 122 23.27 24.38 11.04
CA LYS A 122 24.55 24.50 10.35
C LYS A 122 25.64 24.73 11.40
N ALA A 123 26.05 23.67 12.10
CA ALA A 123 27.17 23.73 13.02
C ALA A 123 28.46 23.83 12.18
N THR A 124 28.95 25.04 11.95
CA THR A 124 30.37 25.25 11.64
C THR A 124 31.13 24.93 12.91
N THR A 125 31.45 23.65 13.11
CA THR A 125 32.45 23.28 14.10
C THR A 125 33.79 23.57 13.46
N TRP A 126 34.42 24.68 13.86
CA TRP A 126 35.82 24.92 13.53
C TRP A 126 36.63 23.73 14.05
N ARG A 127 37.21 22.97 13.12
CA ARG A 127 38.04 21.81 13.42
C ARG A 127 39.51 22.26 13.39
N PRO A 128 40.18 22.44 14.54
CA PRO A 128 41.60 22.74 14.54
C PRO A 128 42.35 21.64 13.79
N GLY A 129 43.14 22.03 12.78
CA GLY A 129 43.89 21.13 11.90
C GLY A 129 43.23 20.78 10.56
N LEU A 130 41.97 21.16 10.33
CA LEU A 130 41.32 21.02 9.02
C LEU A 130 41.26 22.39 8.32
N THR A 131 42.38 22.81 7.72
CA THR A 131 42.37 23.93 6.78
C THR A 131 41.57 23.52 5.56
N ILE A 132 40.34 23.99 5.45
CA ILE A 132 39.63 24.04 4.17
C ILE A 132 40.49 24.93 3.28
N ALA A 133 41.23 24.33 2.36
CA ALA A 133 42.03 25.05 1.39
C ALA A 133 41.09 25.79 0.43
N THR A 134 40.70 27.02 0.78
CA THR A 134 40.20 28.01 -0.17
C THR A 134 41.36 28.56 -0.98
N ASN A 135 41.94 27.71 -1.82
CA ASN A 135 42.57 28.08 -3.08
C ASN A 135 42.98 26.80 -3.81
N VAL A 136 42.21 26.42 -4.83
CA VAL A 136 42.74 25.58 -5.91
C VAL A 136 43.44 26.54 -6.87
N PRO A 137 44.79 26.55 -6.96
CA PRO A 137 45.50 27.37 -7.93
C PRO A 137 45.24 26.82 -9.33
N GLY A 138 45.07 27.73 -10.30
CA GLY A 138 44.70 27.42 -11.67
C GLY A 138 45.49 26.28 -12.31
N HIS A 139 44.74 25.31 -12.86
CA HIS A 139 45.28 24.35 -13.80
C HIS A 139 45.39 24.98 -15.19
N PHE A 140 46.62 24.98 -15.72
CA PHE A 140 47.03 25.50 -17.02
C PHE A 140 46.29 24.82 -18.19
N GLY A 141 45.44 25.58 -18.88
CA GLY A 141 44.97 25.27 -20.22
C GLY A 141 45.92 25.89 -21.25
N ARG A 142 46.81 25.08 -21.82
CA ARG A 142 47.72 25.44 -22.92
C ARG A 142 46.89 25.82 -24.16
N LYS A 143 46.96 27.08 -24.60
CA LYS A 143 46.55 27.45 -25.96
C LYS A 143 47.73 27.23 -26.92
N ARG A 144 47.41 26.64 -28.07
CA ARG A 144 48.29 26.51 -29.24
C ARG A 144 48.72 27.88 -29.75
#